data_AF-K4QVV7-F1
#
_entry.id   AF-K4QVV7-F1
#
_cell.length_a   1.000
_cell.length_b   1.000
_cell.length_c   1.000
_cell.angle_alpha   90.00
_cell.angle_beta   90.00
_cell.angle_gamma   90.00
#
_symmetry.space_group_name_H-M   'P 1'
#
loop_
_entity.id
_entity.type
_entity.pdbx_description
1 polymer ?
#
loop_
_entity_poly.entity_id
_entity_poly.type
_entity_poly.pdbx_seq_one_letter_code
_entity_poly.pdbx_strand_id
1 'polypeptide(L)'
;MTGFDITGTSEPWVVFVPQGDAEVRRQLASLEANGGHVHRLDSHELMTEQRIYTAFAQALQFPGYFGRNWDAMVDCLDDLCGAVTGGVGIAVVVEEADRLLETEHFPLFVKLL
;
A
#
# COMPACT_ATOMS: atom_id res chain seq x y z
N MET A 1 21.63 12.30 2.82
CA MET A 1 20.36 11.76 2.29
C MET A 1 19.76 10.94 3.40
N THR A 2 18.69 11.42 4.01
CA THR A 2 17.84 10.62 4.90
C THR A 2 17.30 9.46 4.07
N GLY A 3 17.86 8.26 4.25
CA GLY A 3 17.35 7.07 3.57
C GLY A 3 15.99 6.74 4.16
N PHE A 4 14.99 6.54 3.31
CA PHE A 4 13.75 5.90 3.73
C PHE A 4 13.98 4.37 3.73
N ASP A 5 13.26 3.68 4.60
CA ASP A 5 13.31 2.22 4.73
C ASP A 5 11.87 1.69 4.65
N ILE A 6 11.46 1.17 3.49
CA ILE A 6 10.12 0.61 3.28
C ILE A 6 9.92 -0.71 4.01
N THR A 7 11.00 -1.29 4.57
CA THR A 7 10.94 -2.50 5.39
C THR A 7 10.86 -2.17 6.88
N GLY A 8 10.99 -0.89 7.25
CA GLY A 8 10.86 -0.42 8.62
C GLY A 8 9.42 -0.44 9.11
N THR A 9 9.26 -0.51 10.43
CA THR A 9 7.95 -0.44 11.11
C THR A 9 7.69 0.97 11.66
N SER A 10 8.18 2.00 10.98
CA SER A 10 8.05 3.39 11.39
C SER A 10 7.83 4.27 10.16
N GLU A 11 7.14 5.39 10.38
CA GLU A 11 6.93 6.41 9.35
C GLU A 11 8.23 6.81 8.62
N PRO A 12 8.15 7.17 7.32
CA PRO A 12 6.92 7.32 6.52
C PRO A 12 6.40 5.99 5.93
N TRP A 13 5.08 5.76 6.04
CA TRP A 13 4.38 4.59 5.46
C TRP A 13 4.14 4.71 3.96
N VAL A 14 4.06 5.96 3.46
CA VAL A 14 3.93 6.26 2.03
C VAL A 14 5.17 7.00 1.55
N VAL A 15 5.79 6.47 0.49
CA VAL A 15 6.94 7.09 -0.17
C VAL A 15 6.66 7.28 -1.66
N PHE A 16 6.92 8.49 -2.16
CA PHE A 16 6.83 8.82 -3.58
C PHE A 16 8.22 8.76 -4.20
N VAL A 17 8.36 7.94 -5.25
CA VAL A 17 9.63 7.74 -5.94
C VAL A 17 9.44 7.74 -7.46
N PRO A 18 10.48 8.10 -8.25
CA PRO A 18 10.45 7.91 -9.68
C PRO A 18 10.25 6.44 -10.06
N GLN A 19 9.56 6.20 -11.17
CA GLN A 19 9.39 4.85 -11.69
C GLN A 19 10.75 4.19 -11.94
N GLY A 20 10.93 2.97 -11.43
CA GLY A 20 12.17 2.23 -11.59
C GLY A 20 13.30 2.67 -10.65
N ASP A 21 13.01 3.40 -9.57
CA ASP A 21 13.99 3.70 -8.53
C ASP A 21 14.73 2.42 -8.07
N ALA A 22 16.07 2.48 -8.08
CA ALA A 22 16.90 1.31 -7.79
C ALA A 22 16.88 0.92 -6.31
N GLU A 23 16.73 1.90 -5.41
CA GLU A 23 16.68 1.68 -3.97
C GLU A 23 15.37 0.99 -3.60
N VAL A 24 14.24 1.50 -4.09
CA VAL A 24 12.93 0.88 -3.84
C VAL A 24 12.90 -0.55 -4.38
N ARG A 25 13.39 -0.79 -5.60
CA ARG A 25 13.46 -2.15 -6.15
C ARG A 25 14.31 -3.08 -5.29
N ARG A 26 15.43 -2.60 -4.75
CA ARG A 26 16.28 -3.39 -3.86
C ARG A 26 15.58 -3.70 -2.54
N GLN A 27 14.93 -2.72 -1.92
CA GLN A 27 14.24 -2.92 -0.65
C GLN A 27 13.00 -3.83 -0.80
N LEU A 28 12.24 -3.71 -1.90
CA LEU A 28 11.13 -4.62 -2.21
C LEU A 28 11.62 -6.05 -2.42
N ALA A 29 12.71 -6.24 -3.17
CA ALA A 29 13.31 -7.56 -3.35
C ALA A 29 13.82 -8.15 -2.02
N SER A 30 14.37 -7.31 -1.14
CA SER A 30 14.78 -7.71 0.22
C SER A 30 13.58 -8.12 1.06
N LEU A 31 12.48 -7.37 0.99
CA LEU A 31 11.22 -7.70 1.68
C LEU A 31 10.71 -9.08 1.27
N GLU A 32 10.59 -9.33 -0.04
CA GLU A 32 10.15 -10.63 -0.58
C GLU A 32 11.12 -11.76 -0.20
N ALA A 33 12.43 -11.52 -0.26
CA ALA A 33 13.44 -12.52 0.13
C ALA A 33 13.35 -12.90 1.62
N ASN A 34 12.87 -12.00 2.48
CA ASN A 34 12.63 -12.24 3.90
C ASN A 34 11.22 -12.80 4.19
N GLY A 35 10.47 -13.17 3.14
CA GLY A 35 9.13 -13.77 3.26
C GLY A 35 7.99 -12.77 3.27
N GLY A 36 8.26 -11.48 3.13
CA GLY A 36 7.22 -10.45 2.97
C GLY A 36 6.52 -10.52 1.62
N HIS A 37 5.46 -9.72 1.48
CA HIS A 37 4.61 -9.72 0.29
C HIS A 37 4.58 -8.36 -0.38
N VAL A 38 4.75 -8.35 -1.70
CA VAL A 38 4.65 -7.13 -2.52
C VAL A 38 3.45 -7.25 -3.45
N HIS A 39 2.48 -6.35 -3.28
CA HIS A 39 1.33 -6.24 -4.16
C HIS A 39 1.51 -5.04 -5.08
N ARG A 40 1.19 -5.22 -6.36
CA ARG A 40 1.26 -4.14 -7.36
C ARG A 40 -0.15 -3.78 -7.81
N LEU A 41 -0.47 -2.49 -7.79
CA LEU A 41 -1.74 -1.92 -8.23
C LEU A 41 -1.48 -0.91 -9.34
N ASP A 42 -2.32 -0.93 -10.37
CA ASP A 42 -2.34 0.11 -11.39
C ASP A 42 -3.15 1.30 -10.86
N SER A 43 -2.61 2.52 -10.94
CA SER A 43 -3.34 3.72 -10.52
C SER A 43 -4.69 3.88 -11.21
N HIS A 44 -4.87 3.36 -12.43
CA HIS A 44 -6.16 3.34 -13.12
C HIS A 44 -7.25 2.63 -12.32
N GLU A 45 -6.90 1.67 -11.46
CA GLU A 45 -7.81 1.00 -10.53
C GLU A 45 -8.11 1.79 -9.25
N LEU A 46 -7.52 2.96 -9.09
CA LEU A 46 -7.59 3.76 -7.86
C LEU A 46 -8.19 5.14 -8.12
N MET A 47 -8.79 5.34 -9.31
CA MET A 47 -9.36 6.62 -9.77
C MET A 47 -10.65 7.04 -9.05
N THR A 48 -11.25 6.17 -8.23
CA THR A 48 -12.34 6.52 -7.31
C THR A 48 -12.17 5.78 -5.99
N GLU A 49 -12.73 6.32 -4.91
CA GLU A 49 -12.69 5.67 -3.60
C GLU A 49 -13.22 4.22 -3.64
N GLN A 50 -14.35 3.98 -4.32
CA GLN A 50 -14.92 2.64 -4.41
C GLN A 50 -13.98 1.66 -5.13
N ARG A 51 -13.21 2.15 -6.11
CA ARG A 51 -12.22 1.31 -6.79
C ARG A 51 -10.98 1.09 -5.93
N ILE A 52 -10.54 2.07 -5.15
CA ILE A 52 -9.50 1.87 -4.11
C ILE A 52 -9.92 0.75 -3.14
N TYR A 53 -11.11 0.86 -2.55
CA TYR A 53 -11.61 -0.15 -1.61
C TYR A 53 -11.63 -1.54 -2.24
N THR A 54 -12.00 -1.63 -3.51
CA THR A 54 -12.07 -2.91 -4.23
C THR A 54 -10.66 -3.46 -4.53
N ALA A 55 -9.75 -2.62 -5.03
CA ALA A 55 -8.39 -3.00 -5.37
C ALA A 55 -7.61 -3.46 -4.14
N PHE A 56 -7.70 -2.73 -3.02
CA PHE A 56 -7.04 -3.13 -1.77
C PHE A 56 -7.64 -4.40 -1.17
N ALA A 57 -8.97 -4.50 -1.12
CA ALA A 57 -9.62 -5.71 -0.61
C ALA A 57 -9.25 -6.95 -1.43
N GLN A 58 -9.11 -6.81 -2.75
CA GLN A 58 -8.68 -7.90 -3.62
C GLN A 58 -7.20 -8.19 -3.49
N ALA A 59 -6.33 -7.18 -3.49
CA ALA A 59 -4.89 -7.39 -3.38
C ALA A 59 -4.50 -8.03 -2.04
N LEU A 60 -5.07 -7.51 -0.95
CA LEU A 60 -4.74 -7.89 0.42
C LEU A 60 -5.69 -8.93 1.02
N GLN A 61 -6.64 -9.43 0.22
CA GLN A 61 -7.62 -10.47 0.61
C GLN A 61 -8.40 -10.09 1.88
N PHE A 62 -8.92 -8.87 1.95
CA PHE A 62 -9.76 -8.43 3.06
C PHE A 62 -11.00 -9.33 3.24
N PRO A 63 -11.57 -9.42 4.46
CA PRO A 63 -12.74 -10.24 4.71
C PRO A 63 -13.95 -9.90 3.83
N GLY A 64 -14.77 -10.89 3.49
CA GLY A 64 -15.95 -10.69 2.63
C GLY A 64 -17.02 -9.75 3.20
N TYR A 65 -16.97 -9.45 4.51
CA TYR A 65 -17.83 -8.47 5.18
C TYR A 65 -17.22 -7.07 5.28
N PHE A 66 -16.08 -6.83 4.60
CA PHE A 66 -15.41 -5.53 4.55
C PHE A 66 -16.37 -4.38 4.21
N GLY A 67 -16.36 -3.32 5.03
CA GLY A 67 -17.35 -2.23 5.00
C GLY A 67 -17.24 -1.26 3.81
N ARG A 68 -16.21 -1.36 2.98
CA ARG A 68 -15.99 -0.55 1.76
C ARG A 68 -16.06 0.96 2.02
N ASN A 69 -15.39 1.40 3.08
CA ASN A 69 -15.18 2.81 3.42
C ASN A 69 -13.78 2.97 4.02
N TRP A 70 -13.35 4.22 4.20
CA TRP A 70 -12.03 4.56 4.73
C TRP A 70 -11.72 3.96 6.11
N ASP A 71 -12.63 4.10 7.07
CA ASP A 71 -12.44 3.58 8.43
C ASP A 71 -12.24 2.06 8.43
N ALA A 72 -13.11 1.34 7.70
CA ALA A 72 -13.00 -0.11 7.55
C ALA A 72 -11.71 -0.55 6.83
N MET A 73 -11.16 0.31 5.97
CA MET A 73 -9.91 0.01 5.27
C MET A 73 -8.72 0.13 6.21
N VAL A 74 -8.66 1.19 7.01
CA VAL A 74 -7.64 1.37 8.05
C VAL A 74 -7.69 0.20 9.03
N ASP A 75 -8.88 -0.17 9.52
CA ASP A 75 -9.06 -1.31 10.41
C ASP A 75 -8.50 -2.62 9.80
N CYS A 76 -8.77 -2.87 8.51
CA CYS A 76 -8.26 -4.07 7.83
C CYS A 76 -6.73 -4.03 7.63
N LEU A 77 -6.14 -2.85 7.40
CA LEU A 77 -4.68 -2.69 7.27
C LEU A 77 -3.98 -2.94 8.62
N ASP A 78 -4.54 -2.43 9.71
CA ASP A 78 -4.05 -2.65 11.08
C ASP A 78 -4.11 -4.13 11.46
N ASP A 79 -5.21 -4.82 11.14
CA ASP A 79 -5.39 -6.26 11.42
C ASP A 79 -4.41 -7.15 10.63
N LEU A 80 -4.09 -6.78 9.37
CA LEU A 80 -3.14 -7.51 8.52
C LEU A 80 -1.73 -7.54 9.12
N CYS A 81 -1.30 -6.44 9.76
CA CYS A 81 -0.03 -6.37 10.47
C CYS A 81 0.05 -7.34 11.66
N GLY A 82 -1.08 -7.72 12.27
CA GLY A 82 -1.13 -8.56 13.45
C GLY A 82 -1.31 -10.06 13.18
N ALA A 83 -2.27 -10.44 12.35
CA ALA A 83 -2.80 -11.81 12.33
C ALA A 83 -2.43 -12.66 11.10
N VAL A 84 -2.16 -12.04 9.94
CA VAL A 84 -2.09 -12.75 8.65
C VAL A 84 -0.66 -12.98 8.17
N THR A 85 0.27 -12.12 8.55
CA THR A 85 1.66 -12.18 8.09
C THR A 85 2.59 -12.96 9.01
N GLY A 86 2.17 -13.27 10.25
CA GLY A 86 3.08 -13.84 11.25
C GLY A 86 4.29 -12.93 11.54
N GLY A 87 4.14 -11.62 11.31
CA GLY A 87 5.21 -10.62 11.46
C GLY A 87 6.03 -10.34 10.20
N VAL A 88 5.66 -10.88 9.03
CA VAL A 88 6.28 -10.46 7.75
C VAL A 88 5.69 -9.14 7.24
N GLY A 89 6.50 -8.32 6.59
CA GLY A 89 6.05 -7.02 6.07
C GLY A 89 5.26 -7.14 4.76
N ILE A 90 4.33 -6.23 4.54
CA ILE A 90 3.58 -6.08 3.28
C ILE A 90 3.93 -4.71 2.68
N ALA A 91 4.17 -4.68 1.37
CA ALA A 91 4.29 -3.45 0.61
C ALA A 91 3.26 -3.43 -0.53
N VAL A 92 2.61 -2.28 -0.72
CA VAL A 92 1.76 -2.02 -1.88
C VAL A 92 2.45 -0.99 -2.77
N VAL A 93 2.70 -1.36 -4.02
CA VAL A 93 3.29 -0.48 -5.02
C VAL A 93 2.19 -0.03 -5.98
N VAL A 94 1.95 1.28 -6.03
CA VAL A 94 1.05 1.88 -7.02
C VAL A 94 1.86 2.34 -8.22
N GLU A 95 1.63 1.72 -9.37
CA GLU A 95 2.27 2.08 -10.64
C GLU A 95 1.54 3.25 -11.30
N GLU A 96 2.28 4.10 -12.03
CA GLU A 96 1.74 5.30 -12.70
C GLU A 96 0.93 6.21 -11.75
N ALA A 97 1.40 6.37 -10.51
CA ALA A 97 0.69 7.05 -9.42
C ALA A 97 0.43 8.56 -9.67
N ASP A 98 1.12 9.18 -10.62
CA ASP A 98 0.93 10.61 -10.96
C ASP A 98 -0.53 10.95 -11.30
N ARG A 99 -1.29 9.99 -11.86
CA ARG A 99 -2.71 10.17 -12.16
C ARG A 99 -3.56 10.39 -10.92
N LEU A 100 -3.14 9.87 -9.77
CA LEU A 100 -3.86 10.08 -8.52
C LEU A 100 -3.79 11.53 -8.03
N LEU A 101 -2.78 12.30 -8.45
CA LEU A 101 -2.67 13.71 -8.09
C LEU A 101 -3.87 14.54 -8.59
N GLU A 102 -4.59 14.05 -9.59
CA GLU A 102 -5.79 14.69 -10.16
C GLU A 102 -7.08 14.36 -9.40
N THR A 103 -7.05 13.43 -8.44
CA THR A 103 -8.26 12.97 -7.75
C THR A 103 -8.48 13.70 -6.42
N GLU A 104 -9.74 13.99 -6.11
CA GLU A 104 -10.10 14.69 -4.86
C GLU A 104 -9.76 13.88 -3.60
N HIS A 105 -9.81 12.54 -3.70
CA HIS A 105 -9.54 11.63 -2.58
C HIS A 105 -8.05 11.39 -2.31
N PHE A 106 -7.14 11.81 -3.19
CA PHE A 106 -5.72 11.51 -3.03
C PHE A 106 -5.08 12.00 -1.72
N PRO A 107 -5.31 13.26 -1.27
CA PRO A 107 -4.76 13.72 0.00
C PRO A 107 -5.28 12.91 1.20
N LEU A 108 -6.55 12.49 1.16
CA LEU A 108 -7.14 11.67 2.21
C LEU A 108 -6.58 10.24 2.17
N PHE A 109 -6.47 9.66 0.98
CA PHE A 109 -5.93 8.33 0.76
C PHE A 109 -4.49 8.22 1.31
N VAL A 110 -3.61 9.17 0.99
CA VAL A 110 -2.23 9.20 1.50
C VAL A 110 -2.16 9.42 3.00
N LYS A 111 -3.10 10.18 3.57
CA LYS A 111 -3.14 10.47 5.02
C LYS A 111 -3.57 9.27 5.86
N LEU A 112 -4.36 8.35 5.28
CA LEU A 112 -4.94 7.22 5.99
C LEU A 112 -4.10 5.94 5.89
N LEU A 113 -3.02 5.96 5.11
CA LEU A 113 -2.00 4.92 5.06
C LEU A 113 -0.86 5.25 6.04
#